data_AF-A0A6J4MPT7-F1
#
_entry.id   AF-A0A6J4MPT7-F1
#
_cell.length_a   1.000
_cell.length_b   1.000
_cell.length_c   1.000
_cell.angle_alpha   90.00
_cell.angle_beta   90.00
_cell.angle_gamma   90.00
#
_symmetry.space_group_name_H-M   'P 1'
#
loop_
_entity.id
_entity.type
_entity.pdbx_description
1 polymer ?
#
loop_
_entity_poly.entity_id
_entity_poly.type
_entity_poly.pdbx_seq_one_letter_code
_entity_poly.pdbx_strand_id
1 'polypeptide(L)'
;GQTLAITVGEPLKVDGARALEETARLKAEMSRLLDETIRAYPEMPQGAWWLPRSYGGSAPDTKEAEQMHRDERRKMLAMLRKQREEQEKG
;
A
#
# COMPACT_ATOMS: atom_id res chain seq x y z
N GLY A 1 7.47 20.09 -12.21
CA GLY A 1 7.57 18.62 -12.26
C GLY A 1 7.06 18.07 -10.94
N GLN A 2 6.57 16.83 -10.91
CA GLN A 2 6.17 16.18 -9.66
C GLN A 2 7.42 15.57 -9.00
N THR A 3 7.65 15.88 -7.72
CA THR A 3 8.80 15.39 -6.98
C THR A 3 8.60 13.92 -6.58
N LEU A 4 9.66 13.12 -6.66
CA LEU A 4 9.71 11.77 -6.09
C LEU A 4 10.84 11.75 -5.05
N ALA A 5 10.52 11.46 -3.81
CA ALA A 5 11.51 11.31 -2.74
C ALA A 5 11.75 9.83 -2.44
N ILE A 6 13.02 9.45 -2.30
CA ILE A 6 13.44 8.10 -1.96
C ILE A 6 14.51 8.21 -0.89
N THR A 7 14.29 7.55 0.25
CA THR A 7 15.31 7.39 1.30
C THR A 7 15.77 5.94 1.34
N VAL A 8 17.08 5.73 1.36
CA VAL A 8 17.70 4.41 1.45
C VAL A 8 18.45 4.34 2.77
N GLY A 9 18.12 3.34 3.59
CA GLY A 9 18.79 3.10 4.87
C GLY A 9 20.01 2.18 4.74
N GLU A 10 20.69 2.01 5.86
CA GLU A 10 21.81 1.09 5.99
C GLU A 10 21.40 -0.38 5.75
N PRO A 11 22.31 -1.22 5.23
CA PRO A 11 22.06 -2.65 5.08
C PRO A 11 21.73 -3.35 6.41
N LEU A 12 20.66 -4.14 6.42
CA LEU A 12 20.32 -5.04 7.52
C LEU A 12 21.06 -6.37 7.35
N LYS A 13 21.95 -6.69 8.29
CA LYS A 13 22.55 -8.03 8.37
C LYS A 13 21.50 -9.04 8.85
N VAL A 14 21.33 -10.10 8.07
CA VAL A 14 20.45 -11.24 8.35
C VAL A 14 21.25 -12.54 8.22
N ASP A 15 20.99 -13.50 9.09
CA ASP A 15 21.57 -14.85 9.05
C ASP A 15 20.53 -15.92 8.69
N GLY A 16 19.23 -15.56 8.71
CA GLY A 16 18.13 -16.45 8.36
C GLY A 16 17.72 -17.41 9.48
N ALA A 17 18.43 -17.44 10.62
CA ALA A 17 18.12 -18.32 11.74
C ALA A 17 16.85 -17.87 12.48
N ARG A 18 16.50 -16.58 12.39
CA ARG A 18 15.30 -16.00 13.00
C ARG A 18 14.47 -15.19 11.99
N ALA A 19 14.11 -15.82 10.88
CA ALA A 19 13.46 -15.17 9.74
C ALA A 19 12.24 -14.28 10.10
N LEU A 20 11.39 -14.70 11.04
CA LEU A 20 10.23 -13.90 11.48
C LEU A 20 10.66 -12.63 12.23
N GLU A 21 11.64 -12.73 13.13
CA GLU A 21 12.17 -11.59 13.88
C GLU A 21 12.95 -10.64 12.96
N GLU A 22 13.73 -11.18 12.03
CA GLU A 22 14.46 -10.41 11.01
C GLU A 22 13.50 -9.65 10.09
N THR A 23 12.38 -10.28 9.69
CA THR A 23 11.33 -9.63 8.91
C THR A 23 10.65 -8.52 9.71
N ALA A 24 10.37 -8.75 11.00
CA ALA A 24 9.80 -7.73 11.87
C ALA A 24 10.74 -6.53 12.04
N ARG A 25 12.06 -6.77 12.18
CA ARG A 25 13.09 -5.73 12.22
C ARG A 25 13.15 -4.94 10.91
N LEU A 26 13.15 -5.62 9.76
CA LEU A 26 13.11 -4.96 8.45
C LEU A 26 11.88 -4.05 8.33
N LYS A 27 10.69 -4.55 8.71
CA LYS A 27 9.46 -3.76 8.69
C LYS A 27 9.56 -2.51 9.57
N ALA A 28 10.15 -2.63 10.76
CA ALA A 28 10.35 -1.51 11.66
C ALA A 28 11.26 -0.42 11.05
N GLU A 29 12.41 -0.81 10.48
CA GLU A 29 13.31 0.15 9.81
C GLU A 29 12.67 0.81 8.59
N MET A 30 12.00 0.04 7.74
CA MET A 30 11.28 0.61 6.59
C MET A 30 10.20 1.59 7.02
N SER A 31 9.49 1.32 8.11
CA SER A 31 8.46 2.22 8.64
C SER A 31 9.07 3.54 9.12
N ARG A 32 10.24 3.48 9.79
CA ARG A 32 10.99 4.66 10.22
C ARG A 32 11.47 5.49 9.02
N LEU A 33 12.08 4.86 8.02
CA LEU A 33 12.56 5.55 6.82
C LEU A 33 11.42 6.19 6.03
N LEU A 34 10.26 5.54 5.96
CA LEU A 34 9.08 6.11 5.32
C LEU A 34 8.56 7.34 6.08
N ASP A 35 8.50 7.28 7.41
CA ASP A 35 8.12 8.42 8.27
C ASP A 35 9.02 9.64 7.99
N GLU A 36 10.34 9.43 8.00
CA GLU A 36 11.34 10.46 7.71
C GLU A 36 11.19 11.03 6.29
N THR A 37 11.00 10.15 5.30
CA THR A 37 10.81 10.54 3.90
C THR A 37 9.57 11.41 3.72
N ILE A 38 8.46 11.02 4.35
CA ILE A 38 7.22 11.80 4.29
C ILE A 38 7.47 13.17 4.90
N ARG A 39 8.00 13.25 6.14
CA ARG A 39 8.24 14.52 6.84
C ARG A 39 9.19 15.48 6.11
N ALA A 40 10.16 14.95 5.38
CA ALA A 40 11.10 15.74 4.60
C ALA A 40 10.54 16.19 3.23
N TYR A 41 9.40 15.64 2.81
CA TYR A 41 8.83 15.94 1.50
C TYR A 41 8.25 17.37 1.47
N PRO A 42 8.59 18.20 0.45
CA PRO A 42 8.33 19.63 0.48
C PRO A 42 6.85 20.01 0.35
N GLU A 43 6.03 19.17 -0.28
CA GLU A 43 4.61 19.44 -0.52
C GLU A 43 3.73 18.34 0.07
N MET A 44 2.92 18.65 1.07
CA MET A 44 1.93 17.72 1.63
C MET A 44 0.51 18.20 1.32
N PRO A 45 -0.06 17.86 0.15
CA PRO A 45 -1.41 18.29 -0.18
C PRO A 45 -2.43 17.64 0.76
N GLN A 46 -3.29 18.46 1.35
CA GLN A 46 -4.38 17.99 2.19
C GLN A 46 -5.30 17.07 1.37
N GLY A 47 -5.64 15.90 1.92
CA GLY A 47 -6.53 14.94 1.29
C GLY A 47 -5.90 14.15 0.14
N ALA A 48 -4.59 14.23 -0.10
CA ALA A 48 -3.93 13.44 -1.14
C ALA A 48 -4.18 11.93 -0.95
N TRP A 49 -4.67 11.26 -2.00
CA TRP A 49 -5.07 9.84 -1.97
C TRP A 49 -3.92 8.86 -1.70
N TRP A 50 -2.67 9.30 -1.90
CA TRP A 50 -1.46 8.52 -1.68
C TRP A 50 -0.82 8.78 -0.31
N LEU A 51 -1.23 9.84 0.40
CA LEU A 51 -0.64 10.24 1.68
C LEU A 51 -1.45 9.63 2.84
N PRO A 52 -0.82 9.05 3.87
CA PRO A 52 -1.55 8.51 5.02
C PRO A 52 -2.36 9.57 5.75
N ARG A 53 -3.46 9.16 6.39
CA ARG A 53 -4.33 10.07 7.16
C ARG A 53 -3.62 10.76 8.33
N SER A 54 -2.64 10.09 8.95
CA SER A 54 -1.78 10.68 9.99
C SER A 54 -0.97 11.89 9.51
N TYR A 55 -0.82 12.03 8.20
CA TYR A 55 -0.13 13.12 7.52
C TYR A 55 -1.09 14.07 6.79
N GLY A 56 -2.40 13.96 7.05
CA GLY A 56 -3.42 14.82 6.45
C GLY A 56 -3.89 14.38 5.06
N GLY A 57 -3.48 13.20 4.59
CA GLY A 57 -3.95 12.62 3.34
C GLY A 57 -5.24 11.78 3.48
N SER A 58 -5.56 11.04 2.43
CA SER A 58 -6.76 10.19 2.36
C SER A 58 -6.47 8.74 1.97
N ALA A 59 -5.19 8.32 2.01
CA ALA A 59 -4.84 6.93 1.73
C ALA A 59 -5.59 5.96 2.68
N PRO A 60 -6.09 4.83 2.15
CA PRO A 60 -6.82 3.85 2.93
C PRO A 60 -5.91 3.20 3.97
N ASP A 61 -6.49 2.85 5.12
CA ASP A 61 -5.80 1.96 6.06
C ASP A 61 -5.76 0.51 5.54
N THR A 62 -5.00 -0.36 6.22
CA THR A 62 -4.84 -1.76 5.79
C THR A 62 -6.17 -2.51 5.70
N LYS A 63 -7.11 -2.27 6.63
CA LYS A 63 -8.41 -2.95 6.64
C LYS A 63 -9.31 -2.44 5.53
N GLU A 64 -9.29 -1.13 5.29
CA GLU A 64 -10.00 -0.50 4.18
C GLU A 64 -9.48 -1.02 2.84
N ALA A 65 -8.16 -1.09 2.65
CA ALA A 65 -7.54 -1.63 1.45
C ALA A 65 -7.94 -3.10 1.20
N GLU A 66 -7.91 -3.94 2.24
CA GLU A 66 -8.38 -5.33 2.13
C GLU A 66 -9.86 -5.42 1.77
N GLN A 67 -10.70 -4.54 2.32
CA GLN A 67 -12.12 -4.50 1.99
C GLN A 67 -12.33 -4.08 0.53
N MET A 68 -11.61 -3.06 0.06
CA MET A 68 -11.64 -2.62 -1.35
C MET A 68 -11.29 -3.78 -2.28
N HIS A 69 -10.21 -4.52 -1.98
CA HIS A 69 -9.83 -5.70 -2.76
C HIS A 69 -10.91 -6.80 -2.78
N ARG A 70 -11.56 -7.07 -1.65
CA ARG A 70 -12.69 -8.04 -1.59
C ARG A 70 -13.86 -7.59 -2.45
N ASP A 71 -14.17 -6.30 -2.45
CA ASP A 71 -15.29 -5.75 -3.21
C ASP A 71 -15.00 -5.70 -4.71
N GLU A 72 -13.78 -5.36 -5.10
CA GLU A 72 -13.30 -5.46 -6.49
C GLU A 72 -13.40 -6.89 -7.01
N ARG A 73 -12.92 -7.86 -6.24
CA ARG A 73 -13.05 -9.30 -6.56
C ARG A 73 -14.50 -9.71 -6.77
N ARG A 74 -15.41 -9.23 -5.93
CA ARG A 74 -16.85 -9.54 -6.04
C ARG A 74 -17.46 -8.94 -7.31
N LYS A 75 -17.13 -7.68 -7.63
CA LYS A 75 -17.57 -7.00 -8.85
C LYS A 75 -17.08 -7.75 -10.10
N MET A 76 -15.81 -8.13 -10.13
CA MET A 76 -15.23 -8.90 -11.24
C MET A 76 -15.96 -10.23 -11.46
N LEU A 77 -16.23 -10.99 -10.39
CA LEU A 77 -16.97 -12.24 -10.50
C LEU A 77 -18.41 -12.04 -11.00
N ALA A 78 -19.08 -10.97 -10.59
CA ALA A 78 -20.42 -10.64 -11.09
C ALA A 78 -20.40 -10.25 -12.58
N MET A 79 -19.41 -9.49 -13.02
CA MET A 79 -19.23 -9.13 -14.43
C MET A 79 -18.99 -10.38 -15.30
N LEU A 80 -18.13 -11.30 -14.85
CA LEU A 80 -17.86 -12.56 -15.56
C LEU A 80 -19.12 -13.43 -15.69
N ARG A 81 -19.96 -13.49 -14.65
CA ARG A 81 -21.25 -14.20 -14.71
C ARG A 81 -22.19 -13.59 -15.74
N LYS A 82 -22.34 -12.26 -15.74
CA LYS A 82 -23.19 -11.54 -16.70
C LYS A 82 -22.72 -11.75 -18.14
N GLN A 83 -21.41 -11.66 -18.38
CA GLN A 83 -20.82 -11.88 -19.71
C GLN A 83 -21.08 -13.31 -20.21
N ARG A 84 -20.96 -14.31 -19.33
CA ARG A 84 -21.27 -15.70 -19.68
C ARG A 84 -22.74 -15.90 -20.04
N GLU A 85 -23.66 -15.33 -19.24
CA GLU A 85 -25.09 -15.39 -19.52
C GLU A 85 -25.47 -14.69 -20.84
N GLU A 86 -24.76 -13.61 -21.20
CA GLU A 86 -24.94 -12.91 -22.48
C GLU A 86 -24.40 -13.74 -23.66
N GLN A 87 -23.26 -14.42 -23.50
CA GLN A 87 -22.69 -15.34 -24.51
C GLN A 87 -23.55 -16.59 -24.74
N GLU A 88 -24.22 -17.10 -23.71
CA GLU A 88 -25.10 -18.27 -23.82
C GLU A 88 -26.47 -17.94 -24.45
N LYS A 89 -26.84 -16.65 -24.53
CA LYS A 89 -28.11 -16.17 -25.10
C LYS A 89 -28.01 -15.66 -26.55
N GLY A 90 -26.80 -15.39 -27.04
CA GLY A 90 -26.52 -14.96 -28.42
C GLY A 90 -26.14 -16.13 -29.30
#